data_AF-A0A7Y1XQD1-F1
#
_entry.id   AF-A0A7Y1XQD1-F1
#
_cell.length_a   1.000
_cell.length_b   1.000
_cell.length_c   1.000
_cell.angle_alpha   90.00
_cell.angle_beta   90.00
_cell.angle_gamma   90.00
#
_symmetry.space_group_name_H-M   'P 1'
#
loop_
_entity.id
_entity.type
_entity.pdbx_description
1 polymer ?
#
loop_
_entity_poly.entity_id
_entity_poly.type
_entity_poly.pdbx_seq_one_letter_code
_entity_poly.pdbx_strand_id
1 'polypeptide(L)'
;MTDPRQPHGDVRNPRIPSRSPDRSPMLVGLVLAIVLIAISVGLFQLLRTPLEESASSTNPTTTVASGDTTTTTPTTSTSTTSTTIVVDPFEAVGNPLDLSELALVADGIGPIAFGTPEAVAAGQLVATFGDPDEDTGDIISTGEYGACPGDGVRVIRWGPLAIVLRAGLFVGYRTDLTYGGVADAPSTLLSTLSGLRLGDSIERLEEIYS
;
A
#
# COMPACT_ATOMS: atom_id res chain seq x y z
N MET A 1 17.45 -1.69 -67.04
CA MET A 1 16.11 -2.25 -67.32
C MET A 1 15.66 -2.93 -66.05
N THR A 2 14.68 -2.47 -65.26
CA THR A 2 13.64 -1.46 -65.46
C THR A 2 13.10 -1.09 -64.06
N ASP A 3 13.04 0.20 -63.73
CA ASP A 3 12.14 0.81 -62.72
C ASP A 3 11.14 1.63 -63.55
N PRO A 4 9.79 1.67 -63.30
CA PRO A 4 9.22 2.52 -62.23
C PRO A 4 7.80 2.18 -61.67
N ARG A 5 7.55 2.67 -60.45
CA ARG A 5 6.26 3.21 -59.89
C ARG A 5 5.04 2.29 -59.74
N GLN A 6 4.56 2.17 -58.50
CA GLN A 6 3.19 2.63 -58.19
C GLN A 6 3.03 3.15 -56.73
N PRO A 7 2.33 4.27 -56.51
CA PRO A 7 2.13 4.91 -55.20
C PRO A 7 0.69 4.69 -54.67
N HIS A 8 0.51 4.24 -53.43
CA HIS A 8 -0.77 4.27 -52.71
C HIS A 8 -0.50 4.06 -51.20
N GLY A 9 -0.94 4.88 -50.26
CA GLY A 9 -1.76 6.07 -50.32
C GLY A 9 -1.73 6.82 -48.98
N ASP A 10 -2.10 8.10 -49.04
CA ASP A 10 -2.31 8.96 -47.88
C ASP A 10 -3.40 8.39 -46.97
N VAL A 11 -3.02 7.89 -45.81
CA VAL A 11 -3.94 7.65 -44.69
C VAL A 11 -4.36 9.00 -44.15
N ARG A 12 -5.45 9.53 -44.71
CA ARG A 12 -6.19 10.65 -44.12
C ARG A 12 -6.64 10.23 -42.72
N ASN A 13 -5.98 10.76 -41.70
CA ASN A 13 -6.40 10.64 -40.32
C ASN A 13 -7.78 11.34 -40.17
N PRO A 14 -8.88 10.63 -39.88
CA PRO A 14 -10.14 11.29 -39.60
C PRO A 14 -9.99 12.03 -38.27
N ARG A 15 -10.09 13.37 -38.32
CA ARG A 15 -10.24 14.20 -37.12
C ARG A 15 -11.46 13.72 -36.34
N ILE A 16 -11.24 12.92 -35.31
CA ILE A 16 -12.24 12.61 -34.31
C ILE A 16 -12.49 13.91 -33.53
N PRO A 17 -13.71 14.47 -33.53
CA PRO A 17 -14.02 15.60 -32.67
C PRO A 17 -13.95 15.15 -31.21
N SER A 18 -13.05 15.75 -30.43
CA SER A 18 -13.03 15.64 -28.98
C SER A 18 -14.29 16.30 -28.41
N ARG A 19 -15.32 15.51 -28.08
CA ARG A 19 -16.40 15.96 -27.20
C ARG A 19 -15.87 15.99 -25.77
N SER A 20 -15.52 17.17 -25.29
CA SER A 20 -15.41 17.40 -23.85
C SER A 20 -16.80 17.20 -23.23
N PRO A 21 -16.97 16.35 -22.20
CA PRO A 21 -18.24 16.27 -21.49
C PRO A 21 -18.45 17.58 -20.74
N ASP A 22 -19.51 18.30 -21.12
CA ASP A 22 -19.97 19.50 -20.44
C ASP A 22 -20.46 19.09 -19.04
N ARG A 23 -19.56 19.16 -18.05
CA ARG A 23 -19.88 18.83 -16.65
C ARG A 23 -20.71 19.99 -16.10
N SER A 24 -22.02 19.86 -16.18
CA SER A 24 -22.94 20.81 -15.58
C SER A 24 -22.73 20.81 -14.05
N PRO A 25 -22.38 21.96 -13.44
CA PRO A 25 -22.06 22.04 -12.01
C PRO A 25 -23.26 21.69 -11.11
N MET A 26 -24.47 21.75 -11.66
CA MET A 26 -25.69 21.31 -10.97
C MET A 26 -25.76 19.80 -10.76
N LEU A 27 -25.21 18.99 -11.67
CA LEU A 27 -25.29 17.54 -11.56
C LEU A 27 -24.32 17.02 -10.48
N VAL A 28 -23.15 17.64 -10.36
CA VAL A 28 -22.18 17.34 -9.29
C VAL A 28 -22.74 17.70 -7.91
N GLY A 29 -23.39 18.86 -7.78
CA GLY A 29 -24.01 19.28 -6.52
C GLY A 29 -25.13 18.34 -6.07
N LEU A 30 -25.97 17.86 -7.01
CA LEU A 30 -27.06 16.94 -6.70
C LEU A 30 -26.57 15.56 -6.25
N VAL A 31 -25.52 15.01 -6.87
CA VAL A 31 -24.93 13.72 -6.47
C VAL A 31 -24.37 13.81 -5.04
N LEU A 32 -23.65 14.89 -4.72
CA LEU A 32 -23.11 15.11 -3.37
C LEU A 32 -24.21 15.21 -2.30
N ALA A 33 -25.31 15.92 -2.59
CA ALA A 33 -26.43 16.04 -1.66
C ALA A 33 -27.10 14.69 -1.38
N ILE A 34 -27.28 13.84 -2.41
CA ILE A 34 -27.88 12.51 -2.25
C ILE A 34 -27.00 11.59 -1.40
N VAL A 35 -25.68 11.61 -1.62
CA VAL A 35 -24.73 10.79 -0.85
C VAL A 35 -24.76 11.17 0.63
N LEU A 36 -24.78 12.47 0.96
CA LEU A 36 -24.81 12.93 2.36
C LEU A 36 -26.12 12.54 3.09
N ILE A 37 -27.25 12.55 2.39
CA ILE A 37 -28.54 12.12 2.98
C ILE A 37 -28.52 10.62 3.28
N ALA A 38 -28.00 9.79 2.36
CA ALA A 38 -27.93 8.34 2.56
C ALA A 38 -27.04 7.95 3.76
N ILE A 39 -25.89 8.61 3.92
CA ILE A 39 -24.99 8.42 5.06
C ILE A 39 -25.70 8.78 6.37
N SER A 40 -26.43 9.90 6.40
CA SER A 40 -27.16 10.37 7.59
C SER A 40 -28.23 9.37 8.07
N VAL A 41 -28.96 8.76 7.13
CA VAL A 41 -29.99 7.74 7.47
C VAL A 41 -29.34 6.44 7.96
N GLY A 42 -28.22 6.02 7.36
CA GLY A 42 -27.49 4.82 7.79
C GLY A 42 -26.97 4.90 9.22
N LEU A 43 -26.37 6.04 9.60
CA LEU A 43 -25.87 6.26 10.97
C LEU A 43 -26.99 6.25 12.02
N PHE A 44 -28.16 6.78 11.69
CA PHE A 44 -29.27 6.87 12.66
C PHE A 44 -29.94 5.51 12.94
N GLN A 45 -29.92 4.57 11.98
CA GLN A 45 -30.44 3.21 12.17
C GLN A 45 -29.50 2.33 13.00
N LEU A 46 -28.19 2.56 12.91
CA LEU A 46 -27.18 1.86 13.72
C LEU A 46 -27.26 2.19 15.21
N LEU A 47 -27.75 3.38 15.58
CA LEU A 47 -27.87 3.80 16.99
C LEU A 47 -29.14 3.29 17.70
N ARG A 48 -30.05 2.60 17.02
CA ARG A 48 -31.39 2.26 17.55
C ARG A 48 -31.65 0.78 17.83
N THR A 49 -30.65 -0.10 17.78
CA THR A 49 -30.86 -1.54 18.04
C THR A 49 -30.37 -1.95 19.44
N PRO A 50 -31.27 -2.19 20.42
CA PRO A 50 -30.91 -2.91 21.65
C PRO A 50 -30.92 -4.42 21.37
N LEU A 51 -29.77 -5.08 21.56
CA LEU A 51 -29.66 -6.53 21.43
C LEU A 51 -29.93 -7.19 22.79
N GLU A 52 -31.07 -7.89 22.86
CA GLU A 52 -31.38 -8.87 23.89
C GLU A 52 -30.41 -10.06 23.84
N GLU A 53 -29.95 -10.42 25.03
CA GLU A 53 -29.83 -11.76 25.60
C GLU A 53 -29.48 -12.96 24.70
N SER A 54 -28.32 -13.56 24.94
CA SER A 54 -28.26 -14.95 25.44
C SER A 54 -26.81 -15.41 25.60
N ALA A 55 -26.40 -15.66 26.84
CA ALA A 55 -25.30 -16.57 27.12
C ALA A 55 -25.62 -17.35 28.40
N SER A 56 -26.08 -18.58 28.19
CA SER A 56 -26.04 -19.66 29.17
C SER A 56 -24.59 -20.07 29.40
N SER A 57 -24.12 -20.13 30.65
CA SER A 57 -23.21 -21.18 31.11
C SER A 57 -22.99 -21.16 32.64
N THR A 58 -23.37 -22.29 33.25
CA THR A 58 -22.66 -23.08 34.28
C THR A 58 -22.13 -22.44 35.58
N ASN A 59 -22.75 -22.88 36.69
CA ASN A 59 -22.35 -22.73 38.11
C ASN A 59 -20.91 -23.21 38.41
N PRO A 60 -20.29 -22.66 39.47
CA PRO A 60 -20.15 -23.47 40.68
C PRO A 60 -20.64 -22.78 41.97
N THR A 61 -21.19 -23.60 42.86
CA THR A 61 -21.70 -23.28 44.20
C THR A 61 -20.56 -23.16 45.23
N THR A 62 -20.53 -22.09 46.04
CA THR A 62 -20.10 -22.12 47.45
C THR A 62 -20.64 -20.89 48.22
N THR A 63 -20.83 -21.06 49.53
CA THR A 63 -21.83 -20.40 50.38
C THR A 63 -21.24 -19.38 51.39
N VAL A 64 -22.06 -18.39 51.76
CA VAL A 64 -22.15 -17.61 53.04
C VAL A 64 -21.63 -16.15 53.09
N ALA A 65 -22.62 -15.25 53.00
CA ALA A 65 -22.97 -14.05 53.79
C ALA A 65 -22.15 -12.73 53.84
N SER A 66 -22.90 -11.68 53.48
CA SER A 66 -22.99 -10.32 54.02
C SER A 66 -21.86 -9.31 53.84
N GLY A 67 -22.21 -8.21 53.17
CA GLY A 67 -21.69 -6.88 53.47
C GLY A 67 -21.14 -6.12 52.28
N ASP A 68 -21.92 -5.13 51.83
CA ASP A 68 -21.54 -3.94 51.09
C ASP A 68 -20.79 -4.06 49.75
N THR A 69 -21.56 -3.70 48.72
CA THR A 69 -21.17 -3.37 47.36
C THR A 69 -20.26 -2.14 47.33
N THR A 70 -18.99 -2.30 46.99
CA THR A 70 -18.23 -1.31 46.20
C THR A 70 -17.12 -2.04 45.44
N THR A 71 -17.37 -2.33 44.15
CA THR A 71 -16.39 -2.96 43.25
C THR A 71 -15.77 -1.89 42.36
N THR A 72 -14.47 -1.66 42.54
CA THR A 72 -13.58 -1.03 41.57
C THR A 72 -12.97 -2.14 40.71
N THR A 73 -13.11 -2.07 39.38
CA THR A 73 -12.44 -2.98 38.43
C THR A 73 -12.00 -2.21 37.18
N PRO A 74 -11.05 -2.76 36.40
CA PRO A 74 -9.89 -2.05 35.90
C PRO A 74 -10.19 -1.34 34.58
N THR A 75 -9.43 -0.30 34.29
CA THR A 75 -9.43 0.34 32.97
C THR A 75 -8.76 -0.61 31.97
N THR A 76 -9.55 -1.31 31.16
CA THR A 76 -9.05 -2.00 29.97
C THR A 76 -8.92 -0.99 28.85
N SER A 77 -7.67 -0.68 28.46
CA SER A 77 -7.38 0.09 27.25
C SER A 77 -7.76 -0.74 26.03
N THR A 78 -8.80 -0.33 25.31
CA THR A 78 -9.14 -0.90 24.00
C THR A 78 -8.18 -0.32 22.96
N SER A 79 -7.17 -1.10 22.59
CA SER A 79 -6.37 -0.84 21.40
C SER A 79 -7.23 -1.17 20.16
N THR A 80 -7.35 -0.22 19.24
CA THR A 80 -8.04 -0.42 17.97
C THR A 80 -7.17 -1.29 17.06
N THR A 81 -7.50 -2.58 16.95
CA THR A 81 -6.88 -3.47 15.96
C THR A 81 -7.44 -3.15 14.58
N SER A 82 -6.64 -2.53 13.73
CA SER A 82 -6.85 -2.49 12.29
C SER A 82 -6.85 -3.91 11.73
N THR A 83 -7.80 -4.24 10.85
CA THR A 83 -7.85 -5.55 10.20
C THR A 83 -6.74 -5.63 9.15
N THR A 84 -5.55 -6.07 9.56
CA THR A 84 -4.48 -6.47 8.65
C THR A 84 -4.93 -7.76 7.96
N ILE A 85 -4.98 -7.75 6.62
CA ILE A 85 -5.07 -9.02 5.88
C ILE A 85 -3.77 -9.76 6.17
N VAL A 86 -3.84 -10.83 6.96
CA VAL A 86 -2.70 -11.69 7.25
C VAL A 86 -2.47 -12.53 5.99
N VAL A 87 -1.68 -11.96 5.08
CA VAL A 87 -1.03 -12.72 4.01
C VAL A 87 0.07 -13.55 4.67
N ASP A 88 0.26 -14.78 4.19
CA ASP A 88 1.26 -15.73 4.69
C ASP A 88 2.62 -15.02 4.91
N PRO A 89 3.19 -15.01 6.13
CA PRO A 89 4.39 -14.24 6.41
C PRO A 89 5.55 -14.71 5.54
N PHE A 90 6.25 -13.77 4.92
CA PHE A 90 7.49 -14.09 4.21
C PHE A 90 8.51 -14.61 5.21
N GLU A 91 9.04 -15.81 4.96
CA GLU A 91 10.14 -16.34 5.75
C GLU A 91 11.40 -15.51 5.50
N ALA A 92 12.08 -15.09 6.58
CA ALA A 92 13.35 -14.40 6.47
C ALA A 92 14.38 -15.29 5.75
N VAL A 93 15.01 -14.75 4.71
CA VAL A 93 16.04 -15.46 3.92
C VAL A 93 17.39 -14.81 4.20
N GLY A 94 18.36 -15.63 4.59
CA GLY A 94 19.74 -15.18 4.84
C GLY A 94 19.90 -14.35 6.11
N ASN A 95 21.04 -13.67 6.22
CA ASN A 95 21.31 -12.72 7.30
C ASN A 95 20.74 -11.33 6.95
N PRO A 96 20.35 -10.51 7.94
CA PRO A 96 20.03 -9.10 7.71
C PRO A 96 21.16 -8.40 6.95
N LEU A 97 20.81 -7.58 5.96
CA LEU A 97 21.78 -6.75 5.24
C LEU A 97 21.97 -5.42 5.97
N ASP A 98 23.19 -4.88 5.93
CA ASP A 98 23.42 -3.53 6.43
C ASP A 98 22.76 -2.50 5.49
N LEU A 99 22.28 -1.38 6.03
CA LEU A 99 21.63 -0.33 5.22
C LEU A 99 22.55 0.25 4.15
N SER A 100 23.87 0.26 4.38
CA SER A 100 24.86 0.68 3.38
C SER A 100 25.00 -0.31 2.23
N GLU A 101 24.63 -1.57 2.42
CA GLU A 101 24.65 -2.60 1.38
C GLU A 101 23.35 -2.58 0.55
N LEU A 102 22.26 -2.03 1.08
CA LEU A 102 20.95 -1.89 0.42
C LEU A 102 20.80 -0.60 -0.41
N ALA A 103 21.89 -0.14 -1.02
CA ALA A 103 21.84 1.08 -1.83
C ALA A 103 20.80 0.98 -2.97
N LEU A 104 20.01 2.03 -3.17
CA LEU A 104 19.02 2.11 -4.25
C LEU A 104 19.74 2.27 -5.59
N VAL A 105 19.62 1.28 -6.48
CA VAL A 105 20.30 1.22 -7.78
C VAL A 105 19.30 1.04 -8.92
N ALA A 106 19.73 1.30 -10.16
CA ALA A 106 18.84 1.29 -11.32
C ALA A 106 18.22 -0.09 -11.60
N ASP A 107 18.88 -1.16 -11.18
CA ASP A 107 18.55 -2.55 -11.43
C ASP A 107 18.17 -3.34 -10.16
N GLY A 108 17.93 -2.66 -9.03
CA GLY A 108 17.57 -3.33 -7.78
C GLY A 108 17.83 -2.51 -6.51
N ILE A 109 17.94 -3.23 -5.39
CA ILE A 109 18.26 -2.68 -4.07
C ILE A 109 19.49 -3.44 -3.55
N GLY A 110 20.66 -2.81 -3.64
CA GLY A 110 21.90 -3.43 -3.21
C GLY A 110 22.17 -4.74 -3.95
N PRO A 111 22.36 -5.87 -3.24
CA PRO A 111 22.54 -7.19 -3.87
C PRO A 111 21.24 -7.82 -4.39
N ILE A 112 20.08 -7.24 -4.10
CA ILE A 112 18.77 -7.76 -4.53
C ILE A 112 18.45 -7.18 -5.90
N ALA A 113 18.80 -7.91 -6.96
CA ALA A 113 18.61 -7.49 -8.34
C ALA A 113 17.19 -7.76 -8.86
N PHE A 114 16.74 -6.99 -9.84
CA PHE A 114 15.53 -7.31 -10.61
C PHE A 114 15.65 -8.70 -11.27
N GLY A 115 14.54 -9.41 -11.33
CA GLY A 115 14.47 -10.83 -11.71
C GLY A 115 14.73 -11.80 -10.57
N THR A 116 15.11 -11.32 -9.37
CA THR A 116 15.19 -12.17 -8.18
C THR A 116 13.81 -12.72 -7.84
N PRO A 117 13.68 -14.03 -7.55
CA PRO A 117 12.41 -14.61 -7.12
C PRO A 117 11.86 -13.91 -5.88
N GLU A 118 10.54 -13.76 -5.83
CA GLU A 118 9.80 -13.12 -4.73
C GLU A 118 10.23 -13.63 -3.37
N ALA A 119 10.27 -14.95 -3.17
CA ALA A 119 10.63 -15.55 -1.89
C ALA A 119 12.02 -15.12 -1.40
N VAL A 120 12.96 -14.92 -2.32
CA VAL A 120 14.32 -14.48 -1.99
C VAL A 120 14.36 -12.96 -1.76
N ALA A 121 13.77 -12.17 -2.65
CA ALA A 121 13.78 -10.71 -2.56
C ALA A 121 13.02 -10.22 -1.30
N ALA A 122 11.78 -10.67 -1.11
CA ALA A 122 10.98 -10.33 0.05
C ALA A 122 11.57 -10.93 1.32
N GLY A 123 12.03 -12.18 1.29
CA GLY A 123 12.66 -12.82 2.46
C GLY A 123 13.92 -12.12 2.94
N GLN A 124 14.76 -11.62 2.04
CA GLN A 124 15.96 -10.85 2.40
C GLN A 124 15.62 -9.48 3.00
N LEU A 125 14.56 -8.84 2.50
CA LEU A 125 14.04 -7.59 3.08
C LEU A 125 13.38 -7.84 4.43
N VAL A 126 12.67 -8.96 4.63
CA VAL A 126 12.16 -9.36 5.95
C VAL A 126 13.30 -9.60 6.94
N ALA A 127 14.37 -10.26 6.51
CA ALA A 127 15.55 -10.42 7.36
C ALA A 127 16.13 -9.07 7.82
N THR A 128 16.01 -8.02 6.99
CA THR A 128 16.60 -6.70 7.27
C THR A 128 15.67 -5.74 8.00
N PHE A 129 14.41 -5.67 7.60
CA PHE A 129 13.43 -4.69 8.07
C PHE A 129 12.35 -5.27 8.97
N GLY A 130 12.27 -6.61 9.09
CA GLY A 130 11.16 -7.29 9.75
C GLY A 130 9.96 -7.50 8.81
N ASP A 131 8.82 -7.83 9.39
CA ASP A 131 7.59 -8.09 8.64
C ASP A 131 7.17 -6.84 7.82
N PRO A 132 6.57 -7.04 6.63
CA PRO A 132 6.04 -5.92 5.85
C PRO A 132 4.84 -5.27 6.55
N ASP A 133 4.72 -3.96 6.41
CA ASP A 133 3.58 -3.19 6.91
C ASP A 133 2.32 -3.43 6.07
N GLU A 134 2.50 -3.71 4.77
CA GLU A 134 1.41 -3.92 3.82
C GLU A 134 1.83 -4.90 2.72
N ASP A 135 0.89 -5.75 2.32
CA ASP A 135 0.99 -6.63 1.18
C ASP A 135 -0.36 -6.64 0.46
N THR A 136 -0.36 -6.26 -0.82
CA THR A 136 -1.61 -6.17 -1.59
C THR A 136 -2.16 -7.54 -2.01
N GLY A 137 -1.36 -8.60 -1.90
CA GLY A 137 -1.56 -9.82 -2.68
C GLY A 137 -1.50 -9.53 -4.18
N ASP A 138 -1.90 -10.51 -4.99
CA ASP A 138 -1.98 -10.33 -6.45
C ASP A 138 -3.17 -9.42 -6.81
N ILE A 139 -2.86 -8.27 -7.40
CA ILE A 139 -3.82 -7.29 -7.90
C ILE A 139 -3.60 -7.00 -9.38
N ILE A 140 -4.61 -6.42 -10.02
CA ILE A 140 -4.46 -5.86 -11.36
C ILE A 140 -3.98 -4.41 -11.25
N SER A 141 -2.86 -4.10 -11.88
CA SER A 141 -2.28 -2.76 -11.85
C SER A 141 -3.18 -1.74 -12.52
N THR A 142 -3.25 -0.56 -11.91
CA THR A 142 -3.87 0.66 -12.45
C THR A 142 -2.84 1.63 -13.04
N GLY A 143 -1.55 1.27 -13.06
CA GLY A 143 -0.45 2.17 -13.43
C GLY A 143 0.28 2.81 -12.23
N GLU A 144 -0.31 2.75 -11.04
CA GLU A 144 0.18 3.46 -9.86
C GLU A 144 1.62 3.09 -9.48
N TYR A 145 2.02 1.83 -9.66
CA TYR A 145 3.36 1.34 -9.26
C TYR A 145 4.35 1.25 -10.42
N GLY A 146 4.07 1.90 -11.56
CA GLY A 146 4.92 1.87 -12.76
C GLY A 146 4.74 0.63 -13.65
N ALA A 147 3.93 -0.33 -13.24
CA ALA A 147 3.45 -1.41 -14.10
C ALA A 147 2.39 -0.92 -15.09
N CYS A 148 2.26 -1.56 -16.26
CA CYS A 148 1.23 -1.15 -17.22
C CYS A 148 -0.17 -1.49 -16.68
N PRO A 149 -1.18 -0.63 -16.89
CA PRO A 149 -2.55 -0.93 -16.51
C PRO A 149 -3.02 -2.26 -17.13
N GLY A 150 -3.61 -3.13 -16.32
CA GLY A 150 -4.03 -4.48 -16.74
C GLY A 150 -3.00 -5.59 -16.46
N ASP A 151 -1.76 -5.26 -16.12
CA ASP A 151 -0.77 -6.25 -15.68
C ASP A 151 -1.10 -6.76 -14.27
N GLY A 152 -0.91 -8.05 -14.02
CA GLY A 152 -0.93 -8.61 -12.66
C GLY A 152 0.34 -8.27 -11.90
N VAL A 153 0.20 -7.68 -10.72
CA VAL A 153 1.31 -7.30 -9.84
C VAL A 153 0.97 -7.56 -8.38
N ARG A 154 1.99 -7.67 -7.53
CA ARG A 154 1.87 -7.65 -6.07
C ARG A 154 2.83 -6.61 -5.51
N VAL A 155 2.40 -5.86 -4.51
CA VAL A 155 3.20 -4.81 -3.89
C VAL A 155 3.35 -5.11 -2.41
N ILE A 156 4.59 -5.13 -1.94
CA ILE A 156 4.93 -5.40 -0.53
C ILE A 156 5.70 -4.20 0.00
N ARG A 157 5.40 -3.77 1.23
CA ARG A 157 5.86 -2.50 1.76
C ARG A 157 6.46 -2.56 3.16
N TRP A 158 7.48 -1.72 3.34
CA TRP A 158 8.14 -1.40 4.61
C TRP A 158 8.29 0.12 4.71
N GLY A 159 7.37 0.77 5.41
CA GLY A 159 7.22 2.22 5.49
C GLY A 159 7.08 2.85 4.09
N PRO A 160 7.97 3.78 3.72
CA PRO A 160 7.95 4.39 2.38
C PRO A 160 8.45 3.47 1.27
N LEU A 161 9.19 2.39 1.57
CA LEU A 161 9.72 1.48 0.56
C LEU A 161 8.64 0.49 0.14
N ALA A 162 8.37 0.42 -1.16
CA ALA A 162 7.54 -0.60 -1.79
C ALA A 162 8.38 -1.37 -2.81
N ILE A 163 8.32 -2.70 -2.78
CA ILE A 163 8.77 -3.52 -3.90
C ILE A 163 7.58 -3.93 -4.76
N VAL A 164 7.82 -4.04 -6.06
CA VAL A 164 6.83 -4.44 -7.05
C VAL A 164 7.25 -5.79 -7.60
N LEU A 165 6.34 -6.75 -7.47
CA LEU A 165 6.47 -8.09 -7.97
C LEU A 165 5.57 -8.29 -9.19
N ARG A 166 6.05 -9.07 -10.16
CA ARG A 166 5.28 -9.50 -11.32
C ARG A 166 5.64 -10.93 -11.64
N ALA A 167 4.62 -11.79 -11.76
CA ALA A 167 4.80 -13.22 -12.03
C ALA A 167 5.81 -13.88 -11.07
N GLY A 168 5.78 -13.50 -9.78
CA GLY A 168 6.66 -14.02 -8.73
C GLY A 168 8.11 -13.53 -8.79
N LEU A 169 8.40 -12.48 -9.56
CA LEU A 169 9.74 -11.88 -9.68
C LEU A 169 9.73 -10.43 -9.22
N PHE A 170 10.80 -10.01 -8.54
CA PHE A 170 11.07 -8.61 -8.23
C PHE A 170 11.42 -7.83 -9.49
N VAL A 171 10.64 -6.80 -9.83
CA VAL A 171 10.78 -6.07 -11.09
C VAL A 171 10.95 -4.56 -10.93
N GLY A 172 10.81 -4.04 -9.71
CA GLY A 172 10.90 -2.62 -9.45
C GLY A 172 10.68 -2.30 -7.99
N TYR A 173 11.08 -1.11 -7.58
CA TYR A 173 10.79 -0.56 -6.27
C TYR A 173 10.39 0.90 -6.38
N ARG A 174 9.74 1.40 -5.34
CA ARG A 174 9.38 2.80 -5.18
C ARG A 174 9.56 3.23 -3.74
N THR A 175 9.83 4.51 -3.56
CA THR A 175 9.87 5.17 -2.26
C THR A 175 8.85 6.29 -2.24
N ASP A 176 7.89 6.25 -1.32
CA ASP A 176 6.81 7.23 -1.25
C ASP A 176 6.57 7.68 0.19
N LEU A 177 6.82 8.97 0.46
CA LEU A 177 6.70 9.57 1.80
C LEU A 177 5.27 9.78 2.26
N THR A 178 4.28 9.62 1.38
CA THR A 178 2.87 9.57 1.79
C THR A 178 2.59 8.36 2.69
N TYR A 179 3.50 7.39 2.68
CA TYR A 179 3.42 6.17 3.45
C TYR A 179 4.61 6.06 4.41
N GLY A 180 4.34 5.89 5.70
CA GLY A 180 5.38 5.74 6.74
C GLY A 180 6.08 7.03 7.20
N GLY A 181 5.84 8.17 6.52
CA GLY A 181 6.44 9.46 6.87
C GLY A 181 7.98 9.47 6.78
N VAL A 182 8.61 10.64 6.98
CA VAL A 182 10.08 10.77 6.94
C VAL A 182 10.78 10.35 8.24
N ALA A 183 10.04 10.13 9.34
CA ALA A 183 10.63 10.16 10.67
C ALA A 183 10.94 8.78 11.29
N ASP A 184 10.22 7.70 10.95
CA ASP A 184 10.20 6.53 11.85
C ASP A 184 10.49 5.16 11.21
N ALA A 185 10.45 5.00 9.89
CA ALA A 185 10.70 3.70 9.24
C ALA A 185 12.19 3.52 8.86
N PRO A 186 12.86 2.39 9.18
CA PRO A 186 14.27 2.16 8.83
C PRO A 186 14.57 2.28 7.32
N SER A 187 13.58 2.03 6.47
CA SER A 187 13.70 2.17 5.02
C SER A 187 13.84 3.61 4.53
N THR A 188 13.55 4.64 5.35
CA THR A 188 13.83 6.05 5.04
C THR A 188 15.34 6.34 4.99
N LEU A 189 16.15 5.51 5.67
CA LEU A 189 17.60 5.66 5.74
C LEU A 189 18.34 5.10 4.52
N LEU A 190 17.63 4.43 3.61
CA LEU A 190 18.18 3.96 2.35
C LEU A 190 18.66 5.13 1.50
N SER A 191 19.80 4.94 0.84
CA SER A 191 20.39 5.94 -0.04
C SER A 191 20.70 5.35 -1.41
N THR A 192 20.74 6.21 -2.43
CA THR A 192 21.35 5.86 -3.72
C THR A 192 22.87 5.66 -3.57
N LEU A 193 23.53 5.19 -4.63
CA LEU A 193 25.01 5.13 -4.69
C LEU A 193 25.68 6.50 -4.54
N SER A 194 24.99 7.57 -4.92
CA SER A 194 25.46 8.95 -4.72
C SER A 194 25.21 9.47 -3.31
N GLY A 195 24.61 8.67 -2.44
CA GLY A 195 24.29 9.03 -1.06
C GLY A 195 23.02 9.86 -0.91
N LEU A 196 22.22 10.03 -1.96
CA LEU A 196 20.94 10.73 -1.91
C LEU A 196 19.92 9.90 -1.14
N ARG A 197 19.23 10.50 -0.18
CA ARG A 197 18.22 9.86 0.68
C ARG A 197 16.85 10.46 0.48
N LEU A 198 15.85 9.72 0.94
CA LEU A 198 14.48 10.21 0.97
C LEU A 198 14.37 11.38 1.96
N GLY A 199 13.86 12.52 1.49
CA GLY A 199 13.74 13.74 2.29
C GLY A 199 14.96 14.68 2.25
N ASP A 200 16.02 14.34 1.49
CA ASP A 200 17.12 15.28 1.23
C ASP A 200 16.63 16.55 0.51
N SER A 201 17.34 17.66 0.72
CA SER A 201 16.98 18.95 0.13
C SER A 201 17.24 18.99 -1.38
N ILE A 202 16.56 19.91 -2.07
CA ILE A 202 16.84 20.20 -3.50
C ILE A 202 18.29 20.69 -3.67
N GLU A 203 18.81 21.47 -2.73
CA GLU A 203 20.23 21.91 -2.73
C GLU A 203 21.18 20.71 -2.73
N ARG A 204 20.89 19.66 -1.95
CA ARG A 204 21.70 18.43 -1.93
C ARG A 204 21.61 17.67 -3.26
N LEU A 205 20.43 17.65 -3.89
CA LEU A 205 20.25 17.05 -5.21
C LEU A 205 21.11 17.79 -6.26
N GLU A 206 21.09 19.11 -6.26
CA GLU A 206 21.88 19.96 -7.16
C GLU A 206 23.38 19.77 -6.93
N GLU A 207 23.83 19.66 -5.68
CA GLU A 207 25.24 19.40 -5.35
C GLU A 207 25.75 18.07 -5.96
N ILE A 208 24.90 17.04 -6.01
CA ILE A 208 25.28 15.71 -6.52
C ILE A 208 25.29 15.63 -8.05
N TYR A 209 24.38 16.36 -8.74
CA TYR A 209 24.11 16.15 -10.17
C TYR A 209 24.32 17.37 -11.07
N SER A 210 24.84 18.49 -10.56
CA SER A 210 25.29 19.63 -11.37
C SER A 210 26.72 19.45 -11.90
#